data_AF-A0A519RG31-F1
#
_entry.id   AF-A0A519RG31-F1
#
_cell.length_a   1.000
_cell.length_b   1.000
_cell.length_c   1.000
_cell.angle_alpha   90.00
_cell.angle_beta   90.00
_cell.angle_gamma   90.00
#
_symmetry.space_group_name_H-M   'P 1'
#
loop_
_entity.id
_entity.type
_entity.pdbx_description
1 polymer ?
#
loop_
_entity_poly.entity_id
_entity_poly.type
_entity_poly.pdbx_seq_one_letter_code
_entity_poly.pdbx_strand_id
1 'polypeptide(L)' 'MFATFFFSAIFLLFLDVLLASVTMYIAYSHGHSRGKWFLLGLVLPFFSIFIALAVAILDERRAERARGGAPKPVPEPGEF' A
#
# COMPACT_ATOMS: atom_id res chain seq x y z
N MET A 1 8.28 29.03 -6.55
CA MET A 1 7.86 28.04 -5.53
C MET A 1 6.42 27.57 -5.73
N PHE A 2 5.41 28.44 -5.80
CA PHE A 2 4.01 28.00 -6.02
C PHE A 2 3.78 27.23 -7.33
N ALA A 3 4.25 27.78 -8.46
CA ALA A 3 4.09 27.13 -9.76
C ALA A 3 4.75 25.73 -9.82
N THR A 4 5.95 25.59 -9.27
CA THR A 4 6.65 24.30 -9.18
C THR A 4 5.86 23.28 -8.36
N PHE A 5 5.32 23.66 -7.20
CA PHE A 5 4.46 22.76 -6.41
C PHE A 5 3.21 22.34 -7.18
N PHE A 6 2.57 23.28 -7.87
CA PHE A 6 1.36 23.02 -8.66
C PHE A 6 1.62 22.03 -9.81
N PHE A 7 2.68 22.27 -10.60
CA PHE A 7 3.06 21.36 -11.68
C PHE A 7 3.51 19.99 -11.15
N SER A 8 4.23 19.93 -10.04
CA SER A 8 4.60 18.67 -9.39
C SER A 8 3.36 17.89 -8.93
N ALA A 9 2.37 18.55 -8.32
CA ALA A 9 1.14 17.89 -7.90
C ALA A 9 0.37 17.30 -9.09
N ILE A 10 0.23 18.07 -10.19
CA ILE A 10 -0.41 17.58 -11.41
C ILE A 10 0.35 16.39 -11.99
N PHE A 11 1.67 16.46 -12.04
CA PHE A 11 2.49 15.38 -12.55
C PHE A 11 2.33 14.09 -11.74
N LEU A 12 2.31 14.20 -10.40
CA LEU A 12 2.08 13.06 -9.52
C LEU A 12 0.68 12.47 -9.69
N LEU A 13 -0.36 13.31 -9.79
CA LEU A 13 -1.73 12.86 -10.06
C LEU A 13 -1.85 12.18 -11.43
N PHE A 14 -1.13 12.67 -12.44
CA PHE A 14 -1.10 12.05 -13.76
C PHE A 14 -0.45 10.66 -13.72
N LEU A 15 0.69 10.53 -13.03
CA LEU A 15 1.33 9.22 -12.81
C LEU A 15 0.41 8.26 -12.05
N ASP A 16 -0.30 8.76 -11.04
CA ASP A 16 -1.24 7.97 -10.26
C ASP A 16 -2.38 7.41 -11.13
N VAL A 17 -2.99 8.27 -11.97
CA VAL A 17 -4.03 7.85 -12.92
C VAL A 17 -3.51 6.83 -13.94
N LEU A 18 -2.27 6.97 -14.42
CA LEU A 18 -1.64 5.98 -15.29
C LEU A 18 -1.49 4.63 -14.58
N LEU A 19 -1.01 4.64 -13.34
CA LEU A 19 -0.80 3.43 -12.55
C LEU A 19 -2.12 2.74 -12.21
N ALA A 20 -3.16 3.51 -11.86
CA ALA A 20 -4.51 3.03 -11.66
C ALA A 20 -5.09 2.41 -12.96
N SER A 21 -4.77 2.99 -14.11
CA SER A 21 -5.18 2.46 -15.42
C SER A 21 -4.52 1.12 -15.75
N VAL A 22 -3.24 0.96 -15.43
CA VAL A 22 -2.53 -0.33 -15.55
C VAL A 22 -3.17 -1.37 -14.64
N THR A 23 -3.43 -1.01 -13.38
CA THR A 23 -4.09 -1.89 -12.40
C THR A 23 -5.46 -2.36 -12.89
N MET A 24 -6.26 -1.42 -13.41
CA MET A 24 -7.55 -1.71 -14.04
C MET A 24 -7.39 -2.66 -15.22
N TYR A 25 -6.43 -2.42 -16.11
CA TYR A 25 -6.22 -3.23 -17.31
C TYR A 25 -5.87 -4.68 -16.94
N ILE A 26 -4.96 -4.87 -15.99
CA ILE A 26 -4.59 -6.19 -15.49
C ILE A 26 -5.83 -6.89 -14.92
N ALA A 27 -6.58 -6.24 -14.03
CA ALA A 27 -7.75 -6.86 -13.44
C ALA A 27 -8.85 -7.18 -14.47
N TYR A 28 -9.05 -6.30 -15.45
CA TYR A 28 -9.99 -6.50 -16.54
C TYR A 28 -9.60 -7.69 -17.42
N SER A 29 -8.31 -7.87 -17.70
CA SER A 29 -7.81 -9.03 -18.45
C SER A 29 -8.08 -10.37 -17.75
N HIS A 30 -8.30 -10.36 -16.43
CA HIS A 30 -8.65 -11.52 -15.62
C HIS A 30 -10.17 -11.64 -15.36
N GLY A 31 -11.01 -10.87 -16.06
CA GLY A 31 -12.47 -10.95 -15.94
C GLY A 31 -13.06 -10.16 -14.77
N HIS A 32 -12.28 -9.32 -14.08
CA HIS A 32 -12.80 -8.47 -13.01
C HIS A 32 -13.36 -7.12 -13.51
N SER A 33 -14.14 -6.46 -12.65
CA SER A 33 -14.77 -5.17 -12.95
C SER A 33 -13.75 -4.04 -13.09
N ARG A 34 -13.75 -3.38 -14.26
CA ARG A 34 -12.85 -2.24 -14.58
C ARG A 34 -12.90 -1.14 -13.52
N GLY A 35 -14.09 -0.65 -13.19
CA GLY A 35 -14.25 0.51 -12.30
C GLY A 35 -13.79 0.25 -10.87
N LYS A 36 -14.03 -0.94 -10.32
CA LYS A 36 -13.60 -1.29 -8.97
C LYS A 36 -12.07 -1.27 -8.83
N TRP A 37 -11.38 -1.85 -9.81
CA TRP A 37 -9.92 -1.95 -9.78
C TRP A 37 -9.22 -0.66 -10.16
N PHE A 38 -9.82 0.16 -11.03
CA PHE A 38 -9.36 1.53 -11.27
C PHE A 38 -9.44 2.38 -10.00
N LEU A 39 -10.61 2.38 -9.34
CA LEU A 39 -10.79 3.14 -8.09
C LEU A 39 -9.86 2.63 -6.99
N LEU A 40 -9.68 1.31 -6.90
CA LEU A 40 -8.72 0.71 -5.99
C LEU A 40 -7.31 1.22 -6.28
N GLY A 41 -6.84 1.16 -7.53
CA GLY A 41 -5.52 1.64 -7.92
C GLY A 41 -5.30 3.13 -7.63
N LEU A 42 -6.33 3.97 -7.78
CA LEU A 42 -6.28 5.41 -7.54
C LEU A 42 -6.31 5.76 -6.05
N VAL A 43 -7.05 5.00 -5.24
CA VAL A 43 -7.20 5.29 -3.80
C VAL A 43 -6.07 4.67 -2.98
N LEU A 44 -5.54 3.52 -3.42
CA LEU A 44 -4.55 2.75 -2.67
C LEU A 44 -3.32 3.55 -2.21
N PRO A 45 -2.70 4.44 -3.01
CA PRO A 45 -1.51 5.18 -2.59
C PRO A 45 -1.77 6.05 -1.36
N PHE A 46 -2.96 6.65 -1.27
CA PHE A 46 -3.37 7.50 -0.15
C PHE A 46 -3.61 6.71 1.14
N PHE A 47 -4.04 5.46 1.02
CA PHE A 47 -4.31 4.59 2.17
C PHE A 47 -3.20 3.57 2.46
N SER A 48 -2.17 3.54 1.63
CA SER A 48 -1.08 2.55 1.67
C SER A 48 -0.40 2.48 3.03
N ILE A 49 -0.15 3.64 3.66
CA ILE A 49 0.49 3.71 4.97
C ILE A 49 -0.37 3.10 6.09
N PHE A 50 -1.69 3.32 6.04
CA PHE A 50 -2.62 2.74 7.01
C PHE A 50 -2.74 1.24 6.82
N ILE A 51 -2.74 0.78 5.55
CA ILE A 51 -2.72 -0.64 5.23
C ILE A 51 -1.43 -1.28 5.73
N ALA A 52 -0.26 -0.67 5.48
CA ALA A 52 1.02 -1.16 5.98
C ALA A 52 1.05 -1.25 7.51
N LEU A 53 0.54 -0.23 8.20
CA LEU A 53 0.43 -0.23 9.66
C LEU A 53 -0.50 -1.33 10.16
N ALA A 54 -1.68 -1.48 9.54
CA ALA A 54 -2.63 -2.53 9.90
C ALA A 54 -2.04 -3.93 9.68
N VAL A 55 -1.33 -4.14 8.57
CA VAL A 55 -0.62 -5.39 8.26
C VAL A 55 0.48 -5.65 9.29
N ALA A 56 1.28 -4.65 9.66
CA ALA A 56 2.32 -4.78 10.68
C ALA A 56 1.74 -5.22 12.04
N ILE A 57 0.66 -4.57 12.49
CA ILE A 57 -0.03 -4.94 13.75
C ILE A 57 -0.61 -6.35 13.66
N LEU A 58 -1.22 -6.72 12.53
CA LEU A 58 -1.77 -8.06 12.33
C LEU A 58 -0.67 -9.13 12.34
N ASP A 59 0.49 -8.81 11.78
CA ASP A 59 1.64 -9.71 11.77
C ASP A 59 2.22 -9.90 13.17
N GLU A 60 2.35 -8.82 13.96
CA GLU A 60 2.74 -8.93 15.37
C GLU A 60 1.75 -9.80 16.16
N ARG A 61 0.43 -9.60 15.98
CA ARG A 61 -0.59 -10.42 16.65
C ARG A 61 -0.57 -11.88 16.22
N ARG A 62 -0.25 -12.16 14.96
CA ARG A 62 -0.07 -13.54 14.47
C ARG A 62 1.17 -14.17 15.08
N ALA A 63 2.28 -13.44 15.15
CA ALA A 63 3.49 -13.88 15.81
C ALA A 63 3.27 -14.14 17.31
N GLU A 64 2.52 -13.28 18.00
CA GLU A 64 2.12 -13.47 19.41
C GLU A 64 1.28 -14.74 19.61
N ARG A 65 0.28 -14.98 18.74
CA ARG A 65 -0.53 -16.20 18.78
C ARG A 65 0.28 -17.45 18.48
N ALA A 66 1.20 -17.38 17.51
CA ALA A 66 2.10 -18.48 17.18
C ALA A 66 3.10 -18.77 18.32
N ARG A 67 3.50 -17.75 19.08
CA ARG A 67 4.39 -17.88 20.25
C ARG A 67 3.69 -18.43 21.49
N GLY A 68 2.35 -18.46 21.53
CA GLY A 68 1.60 -19.03 22.65
C GLY A 68 1.93 -18.39 24.01
N GLY A 69 2.32 -17.10 24.03
CA GLY A 69 2.76 -16.40 25.25
C GLY A 69 4.26 -16.43 25.53
N ALA A 70 5.08 -17.03 24.65
CA ALA A 70 6.54 -16.92 24.75
C ALA A 70 7.01 -15.47 24.50
N PRO A 71 7.95 -14.92 25.31
CA PRO A 71 8.45 -13.55 25.16
C PRO A 71 9.01 -13.28 23.76
N LYS A 72 8.89 -12.03 23.28
CA LYS A 72 9.52 -11.60 22.02
C LYS A 72 11.04 -11.80 22.16
N PRO A 73 11.71 -12.57 21.27
CA PRO A 73 13.15 -12.69 21.31
C PRO A 73 13.74 -11.29 21.15
N VAL A 74 14.66 -10.95 22.06
CA VAL A 74 15.36 -9.68 22.02
C VAL A 74 16.25 -9.71 20.77
N PRO A 75 16.13 -8.74 19.83
CA PRO A 75 17.03 -8.67 18.69
C PRO A 75 18.46 -8.56 19.20
N GLU A 76 19.35 -9.46 18.75
CA GLU A 76 20.77 -9.34 19.08
C GLU A 76 21.36 -8.10 18.37
N PRO A 77 22.31 -7.38 19.00
CA PRO A 77 22.84 -6.16 18.42
C PRO A 77 23.57 -6.45 17.10
N GLY A 78 22.96 -6.05 15.97
CA GLY A 78 23.54 -6.23 14.63
C GLY A 78 22.55 -6.60 13.53
N GLU A 79 21.33 -7.02 13.87
CA GLU A 79 20.29 -7.28 12.88
C GLU A 79 19.46 -6.01 12.64
N PHE A 80 19.87 -5.23 11.63
CA PHE A 80 19.05 -4.19 11.00
C PHE A 80 18.98 -4.45 9.49
#